data_AF-A0A3N2D807-F1
#
_entry.id   AF-A0A3N2D807-F1
#
_cell.length_a   1.000
_cell.length_b   1.000
_cell.length_c   1.000
_cell.angle_alpha   90.00
_cell.angle_beta   90.00
_cell.angle_gamma   90.00
#
_symmetry.space_group_name_H-M   'P 1'
#
loop_
_entity.id
_entity.type
_entity.pdbx_description
1 polymer ?
#
loop_
_entity_poly.entity_id
_entity_poly.type
_entity_poly.pdbx_seq_one_letter_code
_entity_poly.pdbx_strand_id
1 'polypeptide(L)'
;MGRERHLHRFPRAQDIPLVRRASQASVRCDAVPEGTQQRGLDRHLAARGYPPRKRQRVPGSGNVPALCLGHSRRPMVRSPTGECCLGYLQGLSRHRRQHPSRAARASVMTLAIDCAWESAPGVRAPELRATWARLRITVGDQTATLVKERETPAQVRESIDVAAYPLAEWLAINWWALDTRSHLPDYEGLNLAGAGDGFPWPTMVLRSDRQQMWVRVTPRQDQGLRVHSLASINAVLDGDEVLRSLGRFIDATVRRLDESGVTGTLLQDEWSAIQEADAEVRQFAMVAASWGFDPYDISDDVAHALLSAGEALNDNALLADLARAVPFSALESAENWLRDAIRAKRSADARVRPLPAFEPLLSVSGAAPWREGYRRADALREELGLSLTDPVPIEDFVALSHASSQPPENVEALARVDGDETAAIVGPDIDPSAPRGRFIGARALARRITDPRTRSSLLTRGARYTDKLERAFAAEFLAPAAGLRELLDGDFSEESQARAARAFRVSDLVIGHQIDNQLAA
;
A
#
# COMPACT_ATOMS: atom_id res chain seq x y z
N MET A 1 -26.35 53.50 -9.28
CA MET A 1 -24.97 53.03 -9.04
C MET A 1 -25.03 51.85 -8.10
N GLY A 2 -24.97 50.63 -8.63
CA GLY A 2 -24.96 49.39 -7.85
C GLY A 2 -24.25 48.33 -8.68
N ARG A 3 -23.23 47.68 -8.11
CA ARG A 3 -22.49 46.58 -8.75
C ARG A 3 -22.64 45.34 -7.88
N GLU A 4 -23.42 44.39 -8.36
CA GLU A 4 -23.49 43.01 -7.89
C GLU A 4 -22.26 42.23 -8.39
N ARG A 5 -21.74 41.32 -7.56
CA ARG A 5 -20.62 40.43 -7.87
C ARG A 5 -21.18 39.08 -8.32
N HIS A 6 -20.72 38.61 -9.48
CA HIS A 6 -21.05 37.30 -10.04
C HIS A 6 -20.44 36.16 -9.22
N LEU A 7 -21.30 35.25 -8.76
CA LEU A 7 -20.95 33.92 -8.27
C LEU A 7 -20.73 32.99 -9.46
N HIS A 8 -19.58 32.31 -9.50
CA HIS A 8 -19.34 31.20 -10.43
C HIS A 8 -20.18 30.00 -9.99
N ARG A 9 -21.05 29.51 -10.89
CA ARG A 9 -21.82 28.26 -10.74
C ARG A 9 -20.93 27.07 -11.13
N PHE A 10 -20.88 26.07 -10.27
CA PHE A 10 -20.38 24.73 -10.56
C PHE A 10 -21.21 24.04 -11.66
N PRO A 11 -20.63 23.18 -12.51
CA PRO A 11 -21.38 22.32 -13.41
C PRO A 11 -22.16 21.27 -12.61
N ARG A 12 -23.29 20.81 -13.14
CA ARG A 12 -24.04 19.69 -12.56
C ARG A 12 -23.38 18.38 -12.98
N ALA A 13 -23.57 17.31 -12.20
CA ALA A 13 -23.10 15.95 -12.49
C ALA A 13 -23.48 15.36 -13.87
N GLN A 14 -24.25 16.10 -14.69
CA GLN A 14 -24.64 15.73 -16.04
C GLN A 14 -23.68 16.27 -17.13
N ASP A 15 -22.68 17.09 -16.76
CA ASP A 15 -21.78 17.76 -17.71
C ASP A 15 -20.40 17.11 -17.84
N ILE A 16 -20.16 15.97 -17.18
CA ILE A 16 -18.99 15.12 -17.45
C ILE A 16 -19.25 14.38 -18.77
N PRO A 17 -18.36 14.43 -19.78
CA PRO A 17 -18.59 13.79 -21.07
C PRO A 17 -18.51 12.27 -20.94
N LEU A 18 -19.58 11.65 -20.44
CA LEU A 18 -19.83 10.22 -20.52
C LEU A 18 -20.39 9.88 -21.90
N VAL A 19 -19.71 8.95 -22.55
CA VAL A 19 -20.01 8.44 -23.88
C VAL A 19 -21.49 8.04 -23.97
N ARG A 20 -22.27 8.82 -24.73
CA ARG A 20 -23.59 8.41 -25.22
C ARG A 20 -23.44 7.19 -26.12
N ARG A 21 -23.64 5.99 -25.60
CA ARG A 21 -24.02 4.84 -26.44
C ARG A 21 -25.53 4.77 -26.57
N ALA A 22 -25.97 4.89 -27.82
CA ALA A 22 -27.34 4.79 -28.25
C ALA A 22 -27.92 3.39 -27.96
N SER A 23 -29.04 3.36 -27.25
CA SER A 23 -29.97 2.24 -27.23
C SER A 23 -31.38 2.79 -27.35
N GLN A 24 -31.79 3.11 -28.58
CA GLN A 24 -33.20 3.24 -28.93
C GLN A 24 -33.69 1.89 -29.47
N ALA A 25 -34.39 1.14 -28.64
CA ALA A 25 -35.38 0.17 -29.07
C ALA A 25 -36.44 0.05 -27.96
N SER A 26 -37.52 0.78 -28.12
CA SER A 26 -38.69 0.76 -27.23
C SER A 26 -39.45 -0.55 -27.42
N VAL A 27 -39.50 -1.37 -26.37
CA VAL A 27 -40.53 -2.40 -26.18
C VAL A 27 -41.13 -2.19 -24.80
N ARG A 28 -42.42 -1.84 -24.76
CA ARG A 28 -43.25 -1.91 -23.56
C ARG A 28 -43.46 -3.38 -23.19
N CYS A 29 -43.26 -3.74 -21.91
CA CYS A 29 -44.13 -4.63 -21.14
C CYS A 29 -43.63 -4.77 -19.69
N ASP A 30 -44.52 -4.38 -18.77
CA ASP A 30 -44.92 -5.00 -17.50
C ASP A 30 -43.89 -5.64 -16.53
N ALA A 31 -44.13 -5.34 -15.25
CA ALA A 31 -43.37 -5.77 -14.08
C ALA A 31 -43.19 -7.30 -13.99
N VAL A 32 -41.96 -7.73 -13.73
CA VAL A 32 -41.59 -9.14 -13.45
C VAL A 32 -40.67 -9.18 -12.22
N PRO A 33 -40.77 -10.19 -11.33
CA PRO A 33 -40.12 -10.18 -10.01
C PRO A 33 -38.60 -10.40 -10.06
N GLU A 34 -37.92 -10.01 -8.98
CA GLU A 34 -36.46 -9.94 -8.70
C GLU A 34 -35.61 -11.22 -8.92
N GLY A 35 -36.08 -12.24 -9.64
CA GLY A 35 -35.35 -13.50 -9.85
C GLY A 35 -34.66 -13.66 -11.21
N THR A 36 -34.81 -12.70 -12.13
CA THR A 36 -34.54 -12.95 -13.58
C THR A 36 -33.34 -12.19 -14.16
N GLN A 37 -32.88 -11.11 -13.53
CA GLN A 37 -31.70 -10.36 -14.00
C GLN A 37 -30.38 -11.13 -13.79
N GLN A 38 -30.25 -11.93 -12.72
CA GLN A 38 -29.02 -12.69 -12.44
C GLN A 38 -28.72 -13.79 -13.49
N ARG A 39 -29.75 -14.38 -14.11
CA ARG A 39 -29.58 -15.41 -15.15
C ARG A 39 -29.13 -14.83 -16.50
N GLY A 40 -29.32 -13.53 -16.73
CA GLY A 40 -28.81 -12.82 -17.90
C GLY A 40 -27.29 -12.61 -17.82
N LEU A 41 -26.80 -12.23 -16.63
CA LEU A 41 -25.38 -11.96 -16.37
C LEU A 41 -24.52 -13.23 -16.50
N ASP A 42 -24.98 -14.35 -15.93
CA ASP A 42 -24.27 -15.63 -15.99
C ASP A 42 -24.21 -16.20 -17.42
N ARG A 43 -25.23 -15.93 -18.26
CA ARG A 43 -25.20 -16.29 -19.69
C ARG A 43 -24.26 -15.41 -20.50
N HIS A 44 -24.13 -14.14 -20.15
CA HIS A 44 -23.24 -13.22 -20.87
C HIS A 44 -21.76 -13.47 -20.57
N LEU A 45 -21.44 -13.90 -19.34
CA LEU A 45 -20.09 -14.30 -18.91
C LEU A 45 -19.68 -15.68 -19.45
N ALA A 46 -20.61 -16.64 -19.50
CA ALA A 46 -20.36 -17.96 -20.10
C ALA A 46 -20.12 -17.89 -21.62
N ALA A 47 -20.77 -16.95 -22.32
CA ALA A 47 -20.53 -16.71 -23.74
C ALA A 47 -19.14 -16.12 -24.05
N ARG A 48 -18.43 -15.60 -23.02
CA ARG A 48 -17.08 -15.01 -23.13
C ARG A 48 -15.98 -15.88 -22.52
N GLY A 49 -16.26 -17.15 -22.23
CA GLY A 49 -15.24 -18.11 -21.76
C GLY A 49 -14.80 -17.94 -20.30
N TYR A 50 -15.49 -17.11 -19.51
CA TYR A 50 -15.21 -16.98 -18.09
C TYR A 50 -15.89 -18.11 -17.30
N PRO A 51 -15.18 -18.77 -16.35
CA PRO A 51 -15.80 -19.77 -15.50
C PRO A 51 -16.80 -19.11 -14.54
N PRO A 52 -17.97 -19.71 -14.29
CA PRO A 52 -18.95 -19.16 -13.36
C PRO A 52 -18.39 -19.15 -11.93
N ARG A 53 -18.62 -18.05 -11.20
CA ARG A 53 -18.20 -17.91 -9.80
C ARG A 53 -18.80 -19.05 -8.96
N LYS A 54 -17.94 -19.87 -8.33
CA LYS A 54 -18.38 -20.85 -7.35
C LYS A 54 -18.93 -20.11 -6.12
N ARG A 55 -20.20 -20.35 -5.81
CA ARG A 55 -20.86 -19.90 -4.57
C ARG A 55 -20.07 -20.43 -3.36
N GLN A 56 -19.42 -19.56 -2.58
CA GLN A 56 -19.05 -19.89 -1.21
C GLN A 56 -20.28 -19.67 -0.31
N ARG A 57 -20.83 -20.77 0.19
CA ARG A 57 -21.85 -20.75 1.25
C ARG A 57 -21.17 -20.37 2.56
N VAL A 58 -21.69 -19.36 3.23
CA VAL A 58 -21.45 -19.07 4.65
C VAL A 58 -22.11 -20.18 5.47
N PRO A 59 -21.40 -20.91 6.36
CA PRO A 59 -22.03 -21.76 7.36
C PRO A 59 -22.26 -20.95 8.63
N GLY A 60 -23.53 -20.84 9.03
CA GLY A 60 -23.92 -20.37 10.36
C GLY A 60 -23.67 -21.41 11.45
N SER A 61 -23.34 -20.89 12.63
CA SER A 61 -23.56 -21.41 13.99
C SER A 61 -23.84 -22.91 14.19
N GLY A 62 -22.93 -23.60 14.87
CA GLY A 62 -23.21 -24.91 15.48
C GLY A 62 -22.01 -25.52 16.21
N ASN A 63 -22.05 -25.46 17.54
CA ASN A 63 -21.41 -26.32 18.55
C ASN A 63 -20.04 -26.97 18.28
N VAL A 64 -19.06 -26.56 19.08
CA VAL A 64 -17.76 -27.21 19.30
C VAL A 64 -17.90 -28.32 20.34
N PRO A 65 -17.37 -29.54 20.09
CA PRO A 65 -16.87 -30.39 21.15
C PRO A 65 -15.34 -30.45 21.14
N ALA A 66 -14.80 -30.43 22.35
CA ALA A 66 -13.39 -30.53 22.69
C ALA A 66 -12.75 -31.82 22.13
N LEU A 67 -11.50 -31.72 21.65
CA LEU A 67 -10.64 -32.89 21.47
C LEU A 67 -9.17 -32.57 21.77
N CYS A 68 -8.66 -33.42 22.65
CA CYS A 68 -7.38 -33.51 23.34
C CYS A 68 -6.10 -33.25 22.54
N LEU A 69 -5.16 -32.57 23.21
CA LEU A 69 -3.75 -32.44 22.86
C LEU A 69 -3.03 -33.80 22.98
N GLY A 70 -2.58 -34.33 21.83
CA GLY A 70 -1.68 -35.48 21.75
C GLY A 70 -0.24 -35.03 21.52
N HIS A 71 0.60 -35.20 22.54
CA HIS A 71 2.05 -35.03 22.48
C HIS A 71 2.68 -35.95 21.42
N SER A 72 3.50 -35.40 20.51
CA SER A 72 4.45 -36.20 19.73
C SER A 72 5.89 -35.72 19.94
N ARG A 73 6.69 -36.66 20.45
CA ARG A 73 8.11 -36.55 20.78
C ARG A 73 8.93 -36.46 19.49
N ARG A 74 9.89 -35.53 19.42
CA ARG A 74 11.01 -35.60 18.46
C ARG A 74 12.27 -36.09 19.19
N PRO A 75 13.04 -37.03 18.63
CA PRO A 75 14.30 -37.47 19.21
C PRO A 75 15.44 -36.52 18.86
N MET A 76 16.23 -36.20 19.89
CA MET A 76 17.55 -35.58 19.87
C MET A 76 18.56 -36.53 19.22
N VAL A 77 19.32 -36.06 18.23
CA VAL A 77 20.57 -36.70 17.80
C VAL A 77 21.73 -35.82 18.29
N ARG A 78 22.50 -36.35 19.25
CA ARG A 78 23.82 -35.86 19.66
C ARG A 78 24.89 -36.56 18.84
N SER A 79 25.97 -35.85 18.51
CA SER A 79 27.35 -36.36 18.37
C SER A 79 28.33 -35.18 18.12
N PRO A 80 29.63 -35.32 18.45
CA PRO A 80 30.25 -34.41 19.42
C PRO A 80 31.57 -33.73 18.98
N THR A 81 31.97 -32.74 19.78
CA THR A 81 33.33 -32.33 20.22
C THR A 81 34.55 -32.52 19.30
N GLY A 82 35.33 -31.45 19.15
CA GLY A 82 36.75 -31.48 18.79
C GLY A 82 37.40 -30.11 18.95
N GLU A 83 38.07 -29.91 20.08
CA GLU A 83 38.76 -28.70 20.53
C GLU A 83 40.11 -28.41 19.83
N CYS A 84 40.62 -27.20 20.14
CA CYS A 84 42.02 -26.79 20.29
C CYS A 84 42.83 -26.38 19.05
N CYS A 85 43.24 -25.11 19.01
CA CYS A 85 44.55 -24.72 19.56
C CYS A 85 44.78 -23.19 19.62
N LEU A 86 45.45 -22.78 20.70
CA LEU A 86 45.95 -21.45 21.05
C LEU A 86 46.99 -20.91 20.05
N GLY A 87 47.15 -19.57 19.99
CA GLY A 87 48.37 -18.98 19.48
C GLY A 87 48.45 -17.45 19.42
N TYR A 88 48.93 -16.85 20.51
CA TYR A 88 49.78 -15.65 20.58
C TYR A 88 49.25 -14.20 20.55
N LEU A 89 49.94 -13.44 21.40
CA LEU A 89 49.74 -12.10 21.92
C LEU A 89 50.44 -11.00 21.10
N GLN A 90 49.97 -9.77 21.35
CA GLN A 90 50.65 -8.46 21.26
C GLN A 90 50.75 -7.75 19.90
N GLY A 91 50.26 -6.50 19.91
CA GLY A 91 50.49 -5.53 18.84
C GLY A 91 49.60 -4.29 18.94
N LEU A 92 49.73 -3.50 20.01
CA LEU A 92 49.18 -2.15 20.08
C LEU A 92 49.80 -1.28 18.98
N SER A 93 48.99 -0.76 18.07
CA SER A 93 49.33 0.45 17.31
C SER A 93 48.06 1.22 16.92
N ARG A 94 48.06 2.48 17.34
CA ARG A 94 46.99 3.47 17.16
C ARG A 94 46.74 3.72 15.67
N HIS A 95 45.64 3.22 15.13
CA HIS A 95 45.12 3.69 13.85
C HIS A 95 43.95 4.66 14.05
N ARG A 96 44.30 5.93 13.77
CA ARG A 96 43.45 7.04 13.32
C ARG A 96 42.16 6.53 12.68
N ARG A 97 41.01 6.83 13.28
CA ARG A 97 39.68 6.62 12.69
C ARG A 97 39.59 7.42 11.39
N GLN A 98 39.78 6.76 10.26
CA GLN A 98 39.35 7.27 8.97
C GLN A 98 37.85 7.02 8.88
N HIS A 99 37.07 8.11 8.83
CA HIS A 99 35.67 8.07 8.45
C HIS A 99 35.56 7.47 7.03
N PRO A 100 34.79 6.40 6.80
CA PRO A 100 34.42 6.03 5.45
C PRO A 100 33.31 6.99 4.98
N SER A 101 33.72 8.14 4.45
CA SER A 101 32.93 8.90 3.49
C SER A 101 32.87 8.10 2.20
N ARG A 102 31.84 7.26 2.10
CA ARG A 102 31.36 6.71 0.83
C ARG A 102 29.91 6.32 1.03
N ALA A 103 29.02 7.29 0.84
CA ALA A 103 27.63 7.00 0.54
C ALA A 103 27.62 6.08 -0.69
N ALA A 104 27.45 4.77 -0.44
CA ALA A 104 27.06 3.86 -1.48
C ALA A 104 25.75 4.42 -2.04
N ARG A 105 25.77 4.90 -3.29
CA ARG A 105 24.54 5.18 -4.02
C ARG A 105 23.76 3.87 -3.99
N ALA A 106 22.71 3.81 -3.19
CA ALA A 106 21.79 2.68 -3.20
C ALA A 106 21.28 2.56 -4.63
N SER A 107 21.57 1.44 -5.31
CA SER A 107 20.95 1.15 -6.60
C SER A 107 19.44 1.15 -6.39
N VAL A 108 18.77 2.09 -7.04
CA VAL A 108 17.31 2.15 -7.05
C VAL A 108 16.82 0.88 -7.75
N MET A 109 16.10 0.02 -7.05
CA MET A 109 15.44 -1.10 -7.71
C MET A 109 14.30 -0.57 -8.55
N THR A 110 14.20 -1.03 -9.80
CA THR A 110 13.19 -0.60 -10.77
C THR A 110 12.45 -1.82 -11.33
N LEU A 111 11.20 -1.63 -11.74
CA LEU A 111 10.48 -2.57 -12.59
C LEU A 111 10.78 -2.23 -14.05
N ALA A 112 11.05 -3.23 -14.90
CA ALA A 112 11.15 -3.03 -16.35
C ALA A 112 10.48 -4.16 -17.11
N ILE A 113 9.83 -3.82 -18.24
CA ILE A 113 9.17 -4.74 -19.15
C ILE A 113 9.75 -4.52 -20.56
N ASP A 114 10.55 -5.46 -21.03
CA ASP A 114 11.19 -5.42 -22.34
C ASP A 114 10.40 -6.27 -23.33
N CYS A 115 10.14 -5.72 -24.52
CA CYS A 115 9.48 -6.43 -25.62
C CYS A 115 10.40 -6.49 -26.85
N ALA A 116 10.79 -7.69 -27.26
CA ALA A 116 11.39 -7.93 -28.57
C ALA A 116 10.29 -8.40 -29.53
N TRP A 117 9.78 -7.48 -30.36
CA TRP A 117 8.67 -7.74 -31.29
C TRP A 117 9.04 -8.80 -32.32
N GLU A 118 8.17 -9.80 -32.50
CA GLU A 118 8.38 -10.91 -33.42
C GLU A 118 7.15 -11.11 -34.32
N SER A 119 7.32 -11.84 -35.43
CA SER A 119 6.20 -12.17 -36.33
C SER A 119 5.54 -13.48 -35.88
N ALA A 120 4.21 -13.47 -35.75
CA ALA A 120 3.43 -14.66 -35.43
C ALA A 120 2.30 -14.88 -36.44
N PRO A 121 2.60 -15.35 -37.67
CA PRO A 121 1.62 -15.50 -38.73
C PRO A 121 0.51 -16.51 -38.40
N GLY A 122 0.75 -17.42 -37.45
CA GLY A 122 -0.25 -18.40 -36.98
C GLY A 122 -1.30 -17.85 -36.02
N VAL A 123 -1.12 -16.62 -35.49
CA VAL A 123 -2.06 -15.99 -34.55
C VAL A 123 -3.19 -15.30 -35.31
N ARG A 124 -4.44 -15.68 -35.04
CA ARG A 124 -5.60 -15.22 -35.82
C ARG A 124 -6.02 -13.80 -35.45
N ALA A 125 -6.18 -13.52 -34.16
CA ALA A 125 -6.59 -12.22 -33.64
C ALA A 125 -5.57 -11.14 -34.07
N PRO A 126 -6.00 -10.06 -34.77
CA PRO A 126 -5.11 -9.02 -35.29
C PRO A 126 -4.23 -8.38 -34.21
N GLU A 127 -4.83 -8.01 -33.08
CA GLU A 127 -4.17 -7.37 -31.94
C GLU A 127 -3.11 -8.26 -31.29
N LEU A 128 -3.42 -9.56 -31.10
CA LEU A 128 -2.48 -10.52 -30.55
C LEU A 128 -1.32 -10.80 -31.52
N ARG A 129 -1.60 -10.84 -32.83
CA ARG A 129 -0.59 -11.06 -33.88
C ARG A 129 0.32 -9.85 -34.03
N ALA A 130 -0.22 -8.64 -33.98
CA ALA A 130 0.54 -7.39 -34.10
C ALA A 130 1.51 -7.18 -32.95
N THR A 131 1.10 -7.59 -31.74
CA THR A 131 1.83 -7.36 -30.48
C THR A 131 2.57 -8.60 -29.98
N TRP A 132 2.79 -9.60 -30.84
CA TRP A 132 3.57 -10.77 -30.49
C TRP A 132 5.03 -10.39 -30.21
N ALA A 133 5.58 -10.87 -29.09
CA ALA A 133 6.92 -10.54 -28.66
C ALA A 133 7.53 -11.65 -27.81
N ARG A 134 8.86 -11.67 -27.79
CA ARG A 134 9.61 -12.23 -26.67
C ARG A 134 9.68 -11.18 -25.57
N LEU A 135 8.96 -11.41 -24.47
CA LEU A 135 8.77 -10.46 -23.39
C LEU A 135 9.57 -10.88 -22.15
N ARG A 136 10.28 -9.92 -21.55
CA ARG A 136 11.04 -10.09 -20.30
C ARG A 136 10.59 -9.08 -19.26
N ILE A 137 10.31 -9.52 -18.04
CA ILE A 137 10.00 -8.66 -16.88
C ILE A 137 11.10 -8.80 -15.84
N THR A 138 11.66 -7.68 -15.41
CA THR A 138 12.71 -7.61 -14.37
C THR A 138 12.31 -6.70 -13.22
N VAL A 139 12.76 -7.05 -12.02
CA VAL A 139 12.60 -6.29 -10.77
C VAL A 139 13.99 -6.16 -10.15
N GLY A 140 14.61 -4.98 -10.30
CA GLY A 140 16.02 -4.81 -9.98
C GLY A 140 16.90 -5.71 -10.85
N ASP A 141 17.70 -6.56 -10.22
CA ASP A 141 18.57 -7.55 -10.86
C ASP A 141 17.90 -8.93 -11.04
N GLN A 142 16.65 -9.09 -10.60
CA GLN A 142 15.93 -10.35 -10.65
C GLN A 142 14.94 -10.41 -11.82
N THR A 143 14.88 -11.56 -12.50
CA THR A 143 13.96 -11.79 -13.62
C THR A 143 12.67 -12.46 -13.16
N ALA A 144 11.54 -11.75 -13.27
CA ALA A 144 10.22 -12.28 -12.91
C ALA A 144 9.68 -13.30 -13.93
N THR A 145 10.05 -13.14 -15.19
CA THR A 145 9.74 -14.09 -16.29
C THR A 145 10.76 -15.23 -16.39
N LEU A 146 11.46 -15.57 -15.31
CA LEU A 146 12.33 -16.73 -15.27
C LEU A 146 11.49 -18.01 -15.30
N VAL A 147 11.57 -18.74 -16.41
CA VAL A 147 10.74 -19.91 -16.68
C VAL A 147 11.57 -21.11 -17.12
N LYS A 148 11.00 -22.30 -16.94
CA LYS A 148 11.55 -23.56 -17.42
C LYS A 148 10.51 -24.31 -18.25
N GLU A 149 10.92 -24.84 -19.38
CA GLU A 149 10.02 -25.60 -20.25
C GLU A 149 9.66 -26.95 -19.61
N ARG A 150 8.39 -27.35 -19.76
CA ARG A 150 7.89 -28.61 -19.20
C ARG A 150 8.45 -29.84 -19.92
N GLU A 151 8.50 -29.77 -21.25
CA GLU A 151 8.92 -30.88 -22.12
C GLU A 151 10.45 -30.97 -22.25
N THR A 152 11.15 -29.85 -22.03
CA THR A 152 12.62 -29.78 -22.06
C THR A 152 13.16 -29.15 -20.77
N PRO A 153 13.15 -29.88 -19.64
CA PRO A 153 13.45 -29.32 -18.31
C PRO A 153 14.86 -28.71 -18.16
N ALA A 154 15.77 -28.97 -19.10
CA ALA A 154 17.12 -28.43 -19.08
C ALA A 154 17.21 -26.97 -19.54
N GLN A 155 16.22 -26.45 -20.27
CA GLN A 155 16.21 -25.06 -20.73
C GLN A 155 15.48 -24.16 -19.74
N VAL A 156 16.26 -23.25 -19.14
CA VAL A 156 15.75 -22.10 -18.39
C VAL A 156 15.83 -20.87 -19.30
N ARG A 157 14.75 -20.09 -19.36
CA ARG A 157 14.65 -18.87 -20.16
C ARG A 157 14.26 -17.71 -19.25
N GLU A 158 14.75 -16.52 -19.56
CA GLU A 158 14.43 -15.29 -18.84
C GLU A 158 13.22 -14.54 -19.43
N SER A 159 12.70 -15.02 -20.55
CA SER A 159 11.63 -14.39 -21.32
C SER A 159 10.57 -15.41 -21.72
N ILE A 160 9.35 -14.93 -21.94
CA ILE A 160 8.22 -15.70 -22.45
C ILE A 160 7.80 -15.19 -23.83
N ASP A 161 7.38 -16.08 -24.72
CA ASP A 161 6.88 -15.71 -26.06
C ASP A 161 5.35 -15.55 -25.97
N VAL A 162 4.87 -14.31 -26.04
CA VAL A 162 3.47 -13.93 -25.74
C VAL A 162 3.03 -12.72 -26.58
N ALA A 163 1.73 -12.47 -26.67
CA ALA A 163 1.23 -11.18 -27.12
C ALA A 163 1.28 -10.16 -25.97
N ALA A 164 1.79 -8.96 -26.22
CA ALA A 164 1.83 -7.89 -25.22
C ALA A 164 0.45 -7.26 -24.97
N TYR A 165 -0.45 -7.30 -25.97
CA TYR A 165 -1.78 -6.67 -25.93
C TYR A 165 -2.58 -6.97 -24.65
N PRO A 166 -2.78 -8.24 -24.23
CA PRO A 166 -3.68 -8.53 -23.10
C PRO A 166 -3.16 -7.97 -21.78
N LEU A 167 -1.83 -7.98 -21.59
CA LEU A 167 -1.23 -7.37 -20.39
C LEU A 167 -1.36 -5.85 -20.42
N ALA A 168 -1.13 -5.21 -21.57
CA ALA A 168 -1.27 -3.76 -21.70
C ALA A 168 -2.72 -3.30 -21.48
N GLU A 169 -3.69 -4.00 -22.09
CA GLU A 169 -5.13 -3.79 -21.88
C GLU A 169 -5.52 -3.94 -20.41
N TRP A 170 -5.11 -5.02 -19.78
CA TRP A 170 -5.40 -5.26 -18.37
C TRP A 170 -4.79 -4.19 -17.45
N LEU A 171 -3.55 -3.73 -17.73
CA LEU A 171 -2.91 -2.66 -16.97
C LEU A 171 -3.64 -1.31 -17.15
N ALA A 172 -4.11 -1.00 -18.36
CA ALA A 172 -4.88 0.22 -18.62
C ALA A 172 -6.21 0.20 -17.84
N ILE A 173 -6.98 -0.89 -17.94
CA ILE A 173 -8.25 -1.05 -17.20
C ILE A 173 -8.05 -0.89 -15.69
N ASN A 174 -6.94 -1.40 -15.15
CA ASN A 174 -6.67 -1.34 -13.71
C ASN A 174 -5.77 -0.17 -13.29
N TRP A 175 -5.56 0.83 -14.16
CA TRP A 175 -4.58 1.89 -13.94
C TRP A 175 -4.83 2.65 -12.63
N TRP A 176 -6.07 3.05 -12.37
CA TRP A 176 -6.42 3.82 -11.17
C TRP A 176 -6.24 3.02 -9.88
N ALA A 177 -6.39 1.69 -9.93
CA ALA A 177 -6.08 0.82 -8.80
C ALA A 177 -4.56 0.65 -8.59
N LEU A 178 -3.73 0.87 -9.61
CA LEU A 178 -2.27 0.93 -9.44
C LEU A 178 -1.81 2.29 -8.92
N ASP A 179 -2.43 3.37 -9.40
CA ASP A 179 -2.03 4.75 -9.10
C ASP A 179 -2.55 5.23 -7.74
N THR A 180 -3.68 4.70 -7.28
CA THR A 180 -4.19 5.10 -5.96
C THR A 180 -3.25 4.66 -4.83
N ARG A 181 -3.23 5.48 -3.77
CA ARG A 181 -2.32 5.37 -2.62
C ARG A 181 -2.96 4.70 -1.42
N SER A 182 -4.27 4.47 -1.49
CA SER A 182 -5.11 3.95 -0.43
C SER A 182 -6.02 2.89 -1.01
N HIS A 183 -6.26 1.84 -0.23
CA HIS A 183 -7.13 0.75 -0.62
C HIS A 183 -7.88 0.24 0.59
N LEU A 184 -9.00 -0.43 0.31
CA LEU A 184 -9.74 -1.20 1.31
C LEU A 184 -8.83 -2.16 2.11
N PRO A 185 -9.15 -2.45 3.38
CA PRO A 185 -8.34 -3.32 4.24
C PRO A 185 -8.08 -4.73 3.70
N ASP A 186 -8.96 -5.25 2.85
CA ASP A 186 -8.91 -6.59 2.26
C ASP A 186 -8.31 -6.60 0.84
N TYR A 187 -7.89 -5.44 0.32
CA TYR A 187 -7.24 -5.37 -0.99
C TYR A 187 -5.85 -6.01 -0.95
N GLU A 188 -5.67 -7.04 -1.77
CA GLU A 188 -4.44 -7.85 -1.86
C GLU A 188 -3.47 -7.38 -2.96
N GLY A 189 -3.90 -6.43 -3.80
CA GLY A 189 -3.16 -6.00 -5.00
C GLY A 189 -3.63 -6.70 -6.28
N LEU A 190 -3.11 -6.25 -7.40
CA LEU A 190 -3.39 -6.79 -8.73
C LEU A 190 -2.37 -7.85 -9.10
N ASN A 191 -2.84 -8.99 -9.60
CA ASN A 191 -1.97 -10.08 -10.04
C ASN A 191 -1.89 -10.13 -11.56
N LEU A 192 -0.68 -9.99 -12.13
CA LEU A 192 -0.45 -10.04 -13.58
C LEU A 192 -0.91 -11.35 -14.22
N ALA A 193 -0.97 -12.46 -13.46
CA ALA A 193 -1.56 -13.70 -13.93
C ALA A 193 -3.05 -13.56 -14.31
N GLY A 194 -3.72 -12.49 -13.85
CA GLY A 194 -5.09 -12.13 -14.18
C GLY A 194 -5.26 -11.44 -15.54
N ALA A 195 -4.19 -11.05 -16.23
CA ALA A 195 -4.25 -10.42 -17.56
C ALA A 195 -4.82 -11.33 -18.66
N GLY A 196 -4.94 -12.65 -18.41
CA GLY A 196 -5.74 -13.55 -19.25
C GLY A 196 -5.03 -14.13 -20.48
N ASP A 197 -5.84 -14.57 -21.44
CA ASP A 197 -5.49 -15.15 -22.76
C ASP A 197 -4.67 -16.45 -22.79
N GLY A 198 -4.56 -17.14 -21.65
CA GLY A 198 -3.84 -18.42 -21.58
C GLY A 198 -2.33 -18.29 -21.74
N PHE A 199 -1.80 -17.06 -21.72
CA PHE A 199 -0.38 -16.80 -21.69
C PHE A 199 0.22 -17.08 -20.31
N PRO A 200 1.50 -17.51 -20.24
CA PRO A 200 2.16 -17.86 -18.99
C PRO A 200 2.67 -16.63 -18.24
N TRP A 201 1.81 -15.66 -17.95
CA TRP A 201 2.15 -14.49 -17.15
C TRP A 201 2.62 -14.92 -15.75
N PRO A 202 3.67 -14.27 -15.20
CA PRO A 202 4.14 -14.58 -13.86
C PRO A 202 3.07 -14.27 -12.83
N THR A 203 3.04 -15.02 -11.74
CA THR A 203 2.24 -14.69 -10.55
C THR A 203 2.89 -13.52 -9.81
N MET A 204 2.81 -12.34 -10.42
CA MET A 204 3.34 -11.08 -9.89
C MET A 204 2.18 -10.26 -9.35
N VAL A 205 2.18 -10.03 -8.04
CA VAL A 205 1.24 -9.12 -7.37
C VAL A 205 1.88 -7.75 -7.23
N LEU A 206 1.21 -6.73 -7.77
CA LEU A 206 1.50 -5.31 -7.60
C LEU A 206 0.50 -4.71 -6.63
N ARG A 207 0.96 -4.02 -5.60
CA ARG A 207 0.09 -3.35 -4.63
C ARG A 207 0.67 -2.01 -4.22
N SER A 208 -0.07 -0.94 -4.49
CA SER A 208 0.31 0.40 -4.06
C SER A 208 0.10 0.56 -2.56
N ASP A 209 1.02 1.26 -1.91
CA ASP A 209 0.92 1.72 -0.51
C ASP A 209 1.62 3.08 -0.43
N ARG A 210 0.84 4.15 -0.56
CA ARG A 210 1.32 5.54 -0.66
C ARG A 210 2.33 5.79 -1.80
N GLN A 211 3.59 6.08 -1.48
CA GLN A 211 4.63 6.38 -2.48
C GLN A 211 5.39 5.12 -2.91
N GLN A 212 4.97 3.95 -2.45
CA GLN A 212 5.64 2.68 -2.70
C GLN A 212 4.76 1.71 -3.48
N MET A 213 5.40 0.89 -4.31
CA MET A 213 4.78 -0.27 -4.95
C MET A 213 5.37 -1.55 -4.39
N TRP A 214 4.52 -2.42 -3.83
CA TRP A 214 4.90 -3.75 -3.41
C TRP A 214 4.84 -4.69 -4.61
N VAL A 215 5.95 -5.42 -4.81
CA VAL A 215 6.05 -6.42 -5.87
C VAL A 215 6.34 -7.76 -5.24
N ARG A 216 5.41 -8.70 -5.40
CA ARG A 216 5.58 -10.09 -4.97
C ARG A 216 5.43 -11.03 -6.14
N VAL A 217 6.49 -11.73 -6.50
CA VAL A 217 6.48 -12.80 -7.50
C VAL A 217 6.62 -14.13 -6.80
N THR A 218 5.69 -15.04 -7.05
CA THR A 218 5.74 -16.40 -6.51
C THR A 218 5.91 -17.43 -7.63
N PRO A 219 6.74 -18.47 -7.42
CA PRO A 219 6.86 -19.56 -8.38
C PRO A 219 5.50 -20.20 -8.65
N ARG A 220 5.26 -20.61 -9.90
CA ARG A 220 4.01 -21.25 -10.32
C ARG A 220 4.31 -22.45 -11.20
N GLN A 221 3.79 -23.60 -10.78
CA GLN A 221 3.73 -24.82 -11.57
C GLN A 221 2.26 -25.12 -11.85
N ASP A 222 1.85 -24.95 -13.10
CA ASP A 222 0.50 -25.24 -13.55
C ASP A 222 0.57 -26.33 -14.61
N GLN A 223 -0.19 -27.41 -14.41
CA GLN A 223 -0.22 -28.53 -15.34
C GLN A 223 -0.76 -28.12 -16.73
N GLY A 224 -1.55 -27.05 -16.80
CA GLY A 224 -2.09 -26.52 -18.07
C GLY A 224 -1.11 -25.67 -18.87
N LEU A 225 -0.02 -25.19 -18.28
CA LEU A 225 0.95 -24.31 -18.94
C LEU A 225 2.15 -25.11 -19.48
N ARG A 226 2.72 -24.63 -20.59
CA ARG A 226 3.93 -25.23 -21.20
C ARG A 226 5.22 -24.89 -20.45
N VAL A 227 5.18 -23.86 -19.61
CA VAL A 227 6.32 -23.35 -18.85
C VAL A 227 6.01 -23.27 -17.37
N HIS A 228 7.02 -23.53 -16.54
CA HIS A 228 6.96 -23.36 -15.09
C HIS A 228 7.69 -22.07 -14.71
N SER A 229 7.03 -21.19 -13.96
CA SER A 229 7.67 -19.99 -13.41
C SER A 229 8.49 -20.35 -12.18
N LEU A 230 9.75 -19.91 -12.18
CA LEU A 230 10.74 -20.23 -11.14
C LEU A 230 11.02 -19.05 -10.19
N ALA A 231 10.67 -17.84 -10.59
CA ALA A 231 11.04 -16.62 -9.87
C ALA A 231 10.35 -16.52 -8.51
N SER A 232 11.11 -16.12 -7.49
CA SER A 232 10.62 -15.75 -6.16
C SER A 232 11.19 -14.39 -5.79
N ILE A 233 10.36 -13.36 -5.83
CA ILE A 233 10.77 -11.96 -5.64
C ILE A 233 9.84 -11.33 -4.60
N ASN A 234 10.40 -10.58 -3.67
CA ASN A 234 9.65 -9.74 -2.74
C ASN A 234 10.40 -8.41 -2.62
N ALA A 235 9.84 -7.36 -3.21
CA ALA A 235 10.49 -6.06 -3.34
C ALA A 235 9.51 -4.91 -3.04
N VAL A 236 10.07 -3.78 -2.64
CA VAL A 236 9.36 -2.52 -2.42
C VAL A 236 10.02 -1.49 -3.32
N LEU A 237 9.29 -0.99 -4.31
CA LEU A 237 9.81 -0.07 -5.33
C LEU A 237 9.22 1.32 -5.16
N ASP A 238 9.83 2.31 -5.80
CA ASP A 238 9.22 3.63 -5.96
C ASP A 238 7.96 3.53 -6.83
N GLY A 239 6.82 3.99 -6.30
CA GLY A 239 5.52 3.85 -6.97
C GLY A 239 5.47 4.61 -8.29
N ASP A 240 5.96 5.84 -8.31
CA ASP A 240 5.94 6.69 -9.50
C ASP A 240 6.81 6.10 -10.62
N GLU A 241 7.98 5.54 -10.29
CA GLU A 241 8.83 4.87 -11.29
C GLU A 241 8.21 3.57 -11.82
N VAL A 242 7.53 2.80 -10.98
CA VAL A 242 6.79 1.63 -11.44
C VAL A 242 5.68 2.05 -12.40
N LEU A 243 4.85 3.03 -12.03
CA LEU A 243 3.78 3.53 -12.90
C LEU A 243 4.35 4.06 -14.22
N ARG A 244 5.43 4.85 -14.20
CA ARG A 244 6.13 5.27 -15.41
C ARG A 244 6.57 4.09 -16.28
N SER A 245 7.13 3.04 -15.67
CA SER A 245 7.55 1.86 -16.43
C SER A 245 6.36 1.10 -17.04
N LEU A 246 5.26 0.97 -16.32
CA LEU A 246 4.04 0.34 -16.83
C LEU A 246 3.44 1.17 -17.98
N GLY A 247 3.38 2.49 -17.83
CA GLY A 247 2.94 3.41 -18.88
C GLY A 247 3.79 3.30 -20.14
N ARG A 248 5.13 3.26 -20.02
CA ARG A 248 6.04 3.05 -21.17
C ARG A 248 5.75 1.74 -21.92
N PHE A 249 5.41 0.68 -21.19
CA PHE A 249 5.04 -0.61 -21.78
C PHE A 249 3.69 -0.53 -22.52
N ILE A 250 2.70 0.14 -21.92
CA ILE A 250 1.39 0.38 -22.56
C ILE A 250 1.58 1.21 -23.84
N ASP A 251 2.30 2.33 -23.77
CA ASP A 251 2.60 3.20 -24.91
C ASP A 251 3.29 2.43 -26.05
N ALA A 252 4.27 1.58 -25.72
CA ALA A 252 4.98 0.77 -26.70
C ALA A 252 4.04 -0.22 -27.39
N THR A 253 3.06 -0.76 -26.66
CA THR A 253 2.07 -1.70 -27.19
C THR A 253 1.03 -0.99 -28.07
N VAL A 254 0.53 0.17 -27.64
CA VAL A 254 -0.37 1.03 -28.44
C VAL A 254 0.30 1.44 -29.75
N ARG A 255 1.52 1.96 -29.69
CA ARG A 255 2.29 2.32 -30.90
C ARG A 255 2.45 1.13 -31.84
N ARG A 256 2.65 -0.07 -31.30
CA ARG A 256 2.79 -1.29 -32.11
C ARG A 256 1.51 -1.67 -32.84
N LEU A 257 0.34 -1.47 -32.21
CA LEU A 257 -0.97 -1.64 -32.86
C LEU A 257 -1.14 -0.64 -34.00
N ASP A 258 -0.84 0.63 -33.75
CA ASP A 258 -0.97 1.72 -34.74
C ASP A 258 -0.09 1.47 -35.97
N GLU A 259 1.19 1.11 -35.77
CA GLU A 259 2.13 0.73 -36.84
C GLU A 259 1.64 -0.47 -37.66
N SER A 260 0.84 -1.34 -37.03
CA SER A 260 0.26 -2.53 -37.67
C SER A 260 -1.14 -2.27 -38.27
N GLY A 261 -1.63 -1.04 -38.21
CA GLY A 261 -2.96 -0.64 -38.67
C GLY A 261 -4.12 -1.24 -37.87
N VAL A 262 -3.88 -1.65 -36.62
CA VAL A 262 -4.90 -2.15 -35.70
C VAL A 262 -5.38 -0.99 -34.83
N THR A 263 -6.66 -0.63 -34.95
CA THR A 263 -7.24 0.57 -34.31
C THR A 263 -8.59 0.27 -33.66
N GLY A 264 -9.02 1.12 -32.73
CA GLY A 264 -10.33 1.00 -32.06
C GLY A 264 -10.38 -0.18 -31.09
N THR A 265 -9.23 -0.51 -30.51
CA THR A 265 -9.12 -1.51 -29.45
C THR A 265 -9.47 -0.89 -28.10
N LEU A 266 -9.95 -1.71 -27.15
CA LEU A 266 -10.25 -1.24 -25.80
C LEU A 266 -9.00 -0.66 -25.11
N LEU A 267 -7.82 -1.25 -25.33
CA LEU A 267 -6.55 -0.70 -24.85
C LEU A 267 -6.34 0.75 -25.30
N GLN A 268 -6.53 1.04 -26.59
CA GLN A 268 -6.39 2.40 -27.12
C GLN A 268 -7.40 3.35 -26.48
N ASP A 269 -8.66 2.94 -26.37
CA ASP A 269 -9.74 3.75 -25.80
C ASP A 269 -9.48 4.09 -24.31
N GLU A 270 -9.18 3.08 -23.49
CA GLU A 270 -8.89 3.24 -22.05
C GLU A 270 -7.65 4.10 -21.82
N TRP A 271 -6.57 3.81 -22.56
CA TRP A 271 -5.32 4.53 -22.38
C TRP A 271 -5.44 5.99 -22.79
N SER A 272 -6.15 6.29 -23.89
CA SER A 272 -6.44 7.67 -24.30
C SER A 272 -7.22 8.41 -23.21
N ALA A 273 -8.27 7.79 -22.64
CA ALA A 273 -9.06 8.39 -21.57
C ALA A 273 -8.21 8.70 -20.32
N ILE A 274 -7.30 7.81 -19.93
CA ILE A 274 -6.38 8.01 -18.79
C ILE A 274 -5.39 9.16 -19.04
N GLN A 275 -4.82 9.24 -20.25
CA GLN A 275 -3.87 10.28 -20.64
C GLN A 275 -4.55 11.66 -20.74
N GLU A 276 -5.76 11.71 -21.29
CA GLU A 276 -6.54 12.93 -21.51
C GLU A 276 -7.29 13.42 -20.27
N ALA A 277 -7.46 12.57 -19.25
CA ALA A 277 -8.10 12.95 -17.99
C ALA A 277 -7.49 14.27 -17.46
N ASP A 278 -8.32 15.20 -16.99
CA ASP A 278 -7.83 16.41 -16.32
C ASP A 278 -7.56 16.15 -14.84
N ALA A 279 -7.24 17.21 -14.09
CA ALA A 279 -6.96 17.07 -12.65
C ALA A 279 -8.18 16.62 -11.84
N GLU A 280 -9.40 17.03 -12.22
CA GLU A 280 -10.63 16.71 -11.50
C GLU A 280 -11.01 15.24 -11.74
N VAL A 281 -10.98 14.80 -13.01
CA VAL A 281 -11.22 13.41 -13.39
C VAL A 281 -10.22 12.48 -12.71
N ARG A 282 -8.93 12.83 -12.71
CA ARG A 282 -7.89 12.06 -12.02
C ARG A 282 -8.16 11.91 -10.52
N GLN A 283 -8.51 13.01 -9.85
CA GLN A 283 -8.79 12.97 -8.42
C GLN A 283 -10.00 12.09 -8.10
N PHE A 284 -11.09 12.22 -8.86
CA PHE A 284 -12.26 11.37 -8.70
C PHE A 284 -11.91 9.90 -8.94
N ALA A 285 -11.17 9.61 -10.02
CA ALA A 285 -10.77 8.26 -10.36
C ALA A 285 -9.93 7.58 -9.27
N MET A 286 -8.97 8.29 -8.70
CA MET A 286 -8.18 7.80 -7.56
C MET A 286 -9.05 7.56 -6.31
N VAL A 287 -10.01 8.45 -6.03
CA VAL A 287 -10.96 8.25 -4.91
C VAL A 287 -11.79 6.99 -5.16
N ALA A 288 -12.46 6.87 -6.29
CA ALA A 288 -13.27 5.71 -6.65
C ALA A 288 -12.48 4.40 -6.55
N ALA A 289 -11.28 4.37 -7.12
CA ALA A 289 -10.38 3.21 -7.06
C ALA A 289 -9.94 2.85 -5.63
N SER A 290 -9.79 3.85 -4.75
CA SER A 290 -9.47 3.60 -3.33
C SER A 290 -10.57 2.80 -2.62
N TRP A 291 -11.82 3.05 -3.00
CA TRP A 291 -13.00 2.34 -2.54
C TRP A 291 -13.30 1.07 -3.34
N GLY A 292 -12.43 0.68 -4.28
CA GLY A 292 -12.55 -0.54 -5.07
C GLY A 292 -13.50 -0.44 -6.26
N PHE A 293 -13.87 0.76 -6.68
CA PHE A 293 -14.72 0.99 -7.85
C PHE A 293 -13.90 1.34 -9.09
N ASP A 294 -14.38 0.91 -10.25
CA ASP A 294 -13.91 1.40 -11.55
C ASP A 294 -14.57 2.75 -11.84
N PRO A 295 -13.82 3.85 -12.00
CA PRO A 295 -14.40 5.16 -12.24
C PRO A 295 -15.15 5.30 -13.57
N TYR A 296 -14.93 4.40 -14.52
CA TYR A 296 -15.61 4.38 -15.81
C TYR A 296 -16.82 3.42 -15.84
N ASP A 297 -17.01 2.61 -14.79
CA ASP A 297 -18.14 1.68 -14.60
C ASP A 297 -18.69 1.72 -13.17
N ILE A 298 -18.96 2.95 -12.68
CA ILE A 298 -19.53 3.21 -11.35
C ILE A 298 -21.00 3.61 -11.45
N SER A 299 -21.82 3.22 -10.47
CA SER A 299 -23.22 3.66 -10.43
C SER A 299 -23.35 5.13 -10.03
N ASP A 300 -24.37 5.81 -10.57
CA ASP A 300 -24.65 7.23 -10.28
C ASP A 300 -24.76 7.52 -8.78
N ASP A 301 -25.40 6.62 -8.01
CA ASP A 301 -25.57 6.79 -6.56
C ASP A 301 -24.22 6.78 -5.81
N VAL A 302 -23.31 5.86 -6.18
CA VAL A 302 -21.98 5.75 -5.57
C VAL A 302 -21.11 6.94 -5.99
N ALA A 303 -21.14 7.31 -7.27
CA ALA A 303 -20.43 8.48 -7.78
C ALA A 303 -20.89 9.75 -7.06
N HIS A 304 -22.21 9.94 -6.89
CA HIS A 304 -22.76 11.10 -6.20
C HIS A 304 -22.37 11.15 -4.73
N ALA A 305 -22.36 10.01 -4.03
CA ALA A 305 -21.91 9.93 -2.65
C ALA A 305 -20.42 10.32 -2.50
N LEU A 306 -19.55 9.83 -3.39
CA LEU A 306 -18.12 10.18 -3.37
C LEU A 306 -17.89 11.65 -3.70
N LEU A 307 -18.59 12.21 -4.70
CA LEU A 307 -18.49 13.63 -5.05
C LEU A 307 -18.98 14.52 -3.91
N SER A 308 -20.14 14.22 -3.32
CA SER A 308 -20.69 14.96 -2.19
C SER A 308 -19.74 14.93 -0.98
N ALA A 309 -19.14 13.77 -0.67
CA ALA A 309 -18.17 13.66 0.41
C ALA A 309 -16.88 14.45 0.10
N GLY A 310 -16.42 14.41 -1.15
CA GLY A 310 -15.25 15.16 -1.60
C GLY A 310 -15.45 16.67 -1.48
N GLU A 311 -16.62 17.18 -1.89
CA GLU A 311 -17.02 18.58 -1.72
C GLU A 311 -17.14 18.98 -0.25
N ALA A 312 -17.75 18.12 0.59
CA ALA A 312 -17.96 18.41 2.00
C ALA A 312 -16.65 18.47 2.81
N LEU A 313 -15.68 17.62 2.45
CA LEU A 313 -14.35 17.58 3.07
C LEU A 313 -13.38 18.61 2.48
N ASN A 314 -13.53 18.93 1.19
CA ASN A 314 -12.59 19.74 0.41
C ASN A 314 -11.15 19.17 0.46
N ASP A 315 -11.02 17.84 0.51
CA ASP A 315 -9.75 17.12 0.52
C ASP A 315 -9.94 15.68 -0.02
N ASN A 316 -9.79 15.51 -1.34
CA ASN A 316 -9.95 14.21 -2.01
C ASN A 316 -8.89 13.18 -1.59
N ALA A 317 -7.69 13.64 -1.20
CA ALA A 317 -6.64 12.73 -0.73
C ALA A 317 -7.02 12.11 0.61
N LEU A 318 -7.63 12.90 1.49
CA LEU A 318 -8.14 12.44 2.78
C LEU A 318 -9.40 11.58 2.63
N LEU A 319 -10.27 11.87 1.66
CA LEU A 319 -11.39 11.00 1.31
C LEU A 319 -10.91 9.63 0.79
N ALA A 320 -9.90 9.62 -0.08
CA ALA A 320 -9.26 8.38 -0.53
C ALA A 320 -8.62 7.62 0.65
N ASP A 321 -8.02 8.34 1.60
CA ASP A 321 -7.47 7.77 2.83
C ASP A 321 -8.54 7.03 3.66
N LEU A 322 -9.75 7.57 3.80
CA LEU A 322 -10.85 6.93 4.55
C LEU A 322 -11.14 5.48 4.11
N ALA A 323 -10.98 5.16 2.83
CA ALA A 323 -11.19 3.81 2.31
C ALA A 323 -10.32 2.75 3.04
N ARG A 324 -9.16 3.13 3.58
CA ARG A 324 -8.30 2.20 4.33
C ARG A 324 -8.83 1.85 5.71
N ALA A 325 -9.77 2.63 6.23
CA ALA A 325 -10.21 2.57 7.61
C ALA A 325 -11.65 2.06 7.76
N VAL A 326 -12.53 2.39 6.83
CA VAL A 326 -13.96 2.06 6.93
C VAL A 326 -14.49 1.44 5.63
N PRO A 327 -15.51 0.57 5.70
CA PRO A 327 -16.22 0.12 4.51
C PRO A 327 -17.03 1.27 3.90
N PHE A 328 -17.37 1.18 2.61
CA PHE A 328 -18.12 2.22 1.90
C PHE A 328 -19.47 2.54 2.56
N SER A 329 -20.13 1.55 3.17
CA SER A 329 -21.39 1.73 3.91
C SER A 329 -21.29 2.66 5.13
N ALA A 330 -20.07 2.95 5.61
CA ALA A 330 -19.79 3.86 6.72
C ALA A 330 -19.20 5.21 6.25
N LEU A 331 -19.24 5.51 4.96
CA LEU A 331 -18.70 6.76 4.40
C LEU A 331 -19.30 8.00 5.07
N GLU A 332 -20.63 8.08 5.17
CA GLU A 332 -21.31 9.26 5.72
C GLU A 332 -20.94 9.53 7.18
N SER A 333 -20.93 8.49 8.03
CA SER A 333 -20.56 8.65 9.44
C SER A 333 -19.09 9.00 9.62
N ALA A 334 -18.21 8.43 8.77
CA ALA A 334 -16.78 8.73 8.80
C ALA A 334 -16.46 10.14 8.28
N GLU A 335 -17.14 10.59 7.23
CA GLU A 335 -17.07 11.97 6.73
C GLU A 335 -17.49 12.96 7.81
N ASN A 336 -18.63 12.72 8.48
CA ASN A 336 -19.12 13.59 9.55
C ASN A 336 -18.11 13.72 10.69
N TRP A 337 -17.53 12.61 11.16
CA TRP A 337 -16.47 12.65 12.16
C TRP A 337 -15.25 13.44 11.67
N LEU A 338 -14.84 13.25 10.42
CA LEU A 338 -13.67 13.91 9.86
C LEU A 338 -13.88 15.43 9.76
N ARG A 339 -15.08 15.88 9.40
CA ARG A 339 -15.45 17.30 9.38
C ARG A 339 -15.38 17.91 10.78
N ASP A 340 -15.85 17.19 11.79
CA ASP A 340 -15.72 17.61 13.19
C ASP A 340 -14.24 17.67 13.61
N ALA A 341 -13.45 16.67 13.24
CA ALA A 341 -12.02 16.61 13.55
C ALA A 341 -11.22 17.75 12.86
N ILE A 342 -11.54 18.10 11.62
CA ILE A 342 -10.93 19.22 10.89
C ILE A 342 -11.24 20.56 11.59
N ARG A 343 -12.44 20.68 12.15
CA ARG A 343 -12.91 21.89 12.87
C ARG A 343 -12.45 21.95 14.33
N ALA A 344 -11.91 20.85 14.88
CA ALA A 344 -11.43 20.80 16.24
C ALA A 344 -10.38 21.90 16.46
N LYS A 345 -10.66 22.77 17.43
CA LYS A 345 -9.73 23.85 17.79
C LYS A 345 -8.55 23.25 18.53
N ARG A 346 -7.35 23.76 18.22
CA ARG A 346 -6.16 23.50 19.03
C ARG A 346 -6.40 23.97 20.46
N SER A 347 -5.86 23.23 21.42
CA SER A 347 -5.65 23.78 22.76
C SER A 347 -4.78 25.02 22.67
N ALA A 348 -5.25 26.13 23.26
CA ALA A 348 -4.55 27.41 23.25
C ALA A 348 -3.14 27.34 23.88
N ASP A 349 -2.90 26.33 24.72
CA ASP A 349 -1.64 26.11 25.43
C ASP A 349 -0.62 25.23 24.67
N ALA A 350 -0.99 24.67 23.51
CA ALA A 350 -0.13 23.76 22.76
C ALA A 350 0.98 24.52 21.99
N ARG A 351 2.08 24.83 22.68
CA ARG A 351 3.31 25.33 22.06
C ARG A 351 4.09 24.15 21.47
N VAL A 352 3.97 23.97 20.16
CA VAL A 352 4.75 22.98 19.42
C VAL A 352 6.09 23.61 19.02
N ARG A 353 7.19 22.93 19.37
CA ARG A 353 8.54 23.28 18.93
C ARG A 353 8.70 22.89 17.46
N PRO A 354 9.32 23.75 16.64
CA PRO A 354 9.66 23.38 15.29
C PRO A 354 10.64 22.22 15.32
N LEU A 355 10.44 21.24 14.43
CA LEU A 355 11.44 20.21 14.20
C LEU A 355 12.52 20.75 13.26
N PRO A 356 13.77 20.26 13.39
CA PRO A 356 14.78 20.49 12.38
C PRO A 356 14.30 19.98 11.02
N ALA A 357 14.75 20.66 9.96
CA ALA A 357 14.46 20.24 8.59
C ALA A 357 15.09 18.85 8.38
N PHE A 358 14.24 17.87 8.13
CA PHE A 358 14.68 16.49 7.91
C PHE A 358 14.54 16.17 6.44
N GLU A 359 15.62 15.70 5.80
CA GLU A 359 15.48 15.15 4.44
C GLU A 359 14.56 13.93 4.52
N PRO A 360 13.48 13.87 3.71
CA PRO A 360 12.64 12.69 3.65
C PRO A 360 13.53 11.50 3.36
N LEU A 361 13.68 10.62 4.34
CA LEU A 361 14.40 9.38 4.12
C LEU A 361 13.59 8.62 3.07
N LEU A 362 14.12 8.51 1.85
CA LEU A 362 13.50 7.65 0.85
C LEU A 362 13.56 6.23 1.39
N SER A 363 12.44 5.54 1.39
CA SER A 363 12.42 4.15 1.79
C SER A 363 13.34 3.37 0.86
N VAL A 364 14.31 2.66 1.44
CA VAL A 364 15.22 1.82 0.67
C VAL A 364 14.45 0.62 0.16
N SER A 365 14.62 0.30 -1.12
CA SER A 365 14.00 -0.89 -1.69
C SER A 365 14.33 -2.14 -0.87
N GLY A 366 13.30 -2.93 -0.54
CA GLY A 366 13.43 -4.16 0.24
C GLY A 366 13.57 -3.98 1.76
N ALA A 367 13.52 -2.75 2.28
CA ALA A 367 13.57 -2.53 3.73
C ALA A 367 12.23 -2.84 4.41
N ALA A 368 12.26 -3.68 5.44
CA ALA A 368 11.09 -3.96 6.27
C ALA A 368 10.59 -2.69 6.99
N PRO A 369 9.26 -2.47 7.10
CA PRO A 369 8.70 -1.23 7.63
C PRO A 369 9.19 -0.89 9.03
N TRP A 370 9.31 -1.90 9.89
CA TRP A 370 9.71 -1.67 11.28
C TRP A 370 11.17 -1.22 11.39
N ARG A 371 12.07 -1.80 10.60
CA ARG A 371 13.48 -1.37 10.55
C ARG A 371 13.61 0.09 10.13
N GLU A 372 12.79 0.49 9.17
CA GLU A 372 12.74 1.86 8.70
C GLU A 372 12.16 2.81 9.76
N GLY A 373 11.14 2.37 10.49
CA GLY A 373 10.60 3.10 11.64
C GLY A 373 11.65 3.32 12.73
N TYR A 374 12.38 2.28 13.12
CA TYR A 374 13.45 2.35 14.13
C TYR A 374 14.55 3.31 13.70
N ARG A 375 15.07 3.14 12.48
CA ARG A 375 16.11 4.00 11.92
C ARG A 375 15.74 5.49 11.92
N ARG A 376 14.48 5.80 11.59
CA ARG A 376 13.97 7.18 11.61
C ARG A 376 13.82 7.73 13.03
N ALA A 377 13.39 6.89 13.97
CA ALA A 377 13.28 7.27 15.36
C ALA A 377 14.66 7.59 15.94
N ASP A 378 15.65 6.73 15.71
CA ASP A 378 17.04 6.94 16.14
C ASP A 378 17.61 8.23 15.58
N ALA A 379 17.49 8.43 14.27
CA ALA A 379 17.97 9.63 13.59
C ALA A 379 17.34 10.91 14.17
N LEU A 380 16.02 10.89 14.46
CA LEU A 380 15.39 12.06 15.06
C LEU A 380 15.82 12.27 16.51
N ARG A 381 16.00 11.21 17.31
CA ARG A 381 16.49 11.36 18.69
C ARG A 381 17.89 11.95 18.73
N GLU A 382 18.77 11.49 17.84
CA GLU A 382 20.13 12.01 17.69
C GLU A 382 20.10 13.51 17.34
N GLU A 383 19.31 13.89 16.34
CA GLU A 383 19.18 15.28 15.91
C GLU A 383 18.59 16.18 17.02
N LEU A 384 17.67 15.66 17.83
CA LEU A 384 17.10 16.38 18.97
C LEU A 384 17.99 16.36 20.23
N GLY A 385 19.12 15.65 20.21
CA GLY A 385 20.02 15.51 21.35
C GLY A 385 19.40 14.78 22.54
N LEU A 386 18.49 13.83 22.31
CA LEU A 386 17.76 13.12 23.35
C LEU A 386 18.55 11.91 23.87
N SER A 387 18.79 11.85 25.19
CA SER A 387 19.42 10.70 25.87
C SER A 387 18.61 9.42 25.69
N LEU A 388 19.24 8.25 25.54
CA LEU A 388 18.55 6.98 25.29
C LEU A 388 17.60 6.52 26.40
N THR A 389 17.86 6.91 27.66
CA THR A 389 17.10 6.49 28.84
C THR A 389 16.03 7.48 29.27
N ASP A 390 16.04 8.70 28.73
CA ASP A 390 15.14 9.76 29.15
C ASP A 390 13.82 9.72 28.35
N PRO A 391 12.67 9.97 29.01
CA PRO A 391 11.40 10.06 28.32
C PRO A 391 11.37 11.27 27.38
N VAL A 392 10.87 11.06 26.16
CA VAL A 392 10.67 12.15 25.22
C VAL A 392 9.51 13.06 25.67
N PRO A 393 9.67 14.39 25.67
CA PRO A 393 8.54 15.31 25.81
C PRO A 393 7.77 15.42 24.49
N ILE A 394 7.06 14.35 24.07
CA ILE A 394 6.31 14.32 22.80
C ILE A 394 5.30 15.47 22.69
N GLU A 395 4.76 15.90 23.82
CA GLU A 395 3.89 17.06 24.00
C GLU A 395 4.51 18.37 23.50
N ASP A 396 5.84 18.48 23.48
CA ASP A 396 6.55 19.63 22.92
C ASP A 396 6.60 19.61 21.39
N PHE A 397 6.35 18.47 20.74
CA PHE A 397 6.50 18.30 19.29
C PHE A 397 5.18 18.06 18.56
N VAL A 398 4.13 17.63 19.27
CA VAL A 398 2.82 17.33 18.68
C VAL A 398 1.69 17.87 19.55
N ALA A 399 0.85 18.72 18.96
CA ALA A 399 -0.37 19.18 19.60
C ALA A 399 -1.46 18.10 19.51
N LEU A 400 -1.88 17.57 20.66
CA LEU A 400 -3.06 16.70 20.72
C LEU A 400 -4.32 17.53 20.93
N SER A 401 -5.35 17.25 20.14
CA SER A 401 -6.67 17.89 20.24
C SER A 401 -7.76 16.85 20.12
N HIS A 402 -8.98 17.18 20.55
CA HIS A 402 -10.08 16.23 20.62
C HIS A 402 -11.16 16.56 19.60
N ALA A 403 -11.64 15.53 18.91
CA ALA A 403 -12.91 15.60 18.21
C ALA A 403 -14.06 15.50 19.22
N SER A 404 -15.22 16.04 18.86
CA SER A 404 -16.43 15.99 19.70
C SER A 404 -17.01 14.57 19.82
N SER A 405 -16.70 13.70 18.86
CA SER A 405 -17.23 12.34 18.74
C SER A 405 -16.11 11.31 18.58
N GLN A 406 -16.45 10.05 18.86
CA GLN A 406 -15.52 8.94 18.74
C GLN A 406 -15.14 8.70 17.27
N PRO A 407 -13.86 8.43 16.96
CA PRO A 407 -13.45 8.08 15.61
C PRO A 407 -14.14 6.81 15.11
N PRO A 408 -14.38 6.71 13.80
CA PRO A 408 -14.84 5.48 13.17
C PRO A 408 -13.86 4.34 13.41
N GLU A 409 -14.37 3.11 13.45
CA GLU A 409 -13.68 1.90 13.90
C GLU A 409 -12.16 1.92 13.75
N ASN A 410 -11.59 1.70 12.56
CA ASN A 410 -10.14 1.54 12.42
C ASN A 410 -9.34 2.86 12.46
N VAL A 411 -9.99 4.01 12.64
CA VAL A 411 -9.33 5.31 12.78
C VAL A 411 -8.93 5.52 14.25
N GLU A 412 -7.68 5.87 14.49
CA GLU A 412 -7.20 6.25 15.82
C GLU A 412 -7.09 7.77 15.97
N ALA A 413 -6.69 8.45 14.90
CA ALA A 413 -6.57 9.89 14.88
C ALA A 413 -6.52 10.44 13.45
N LEU A 414 -6.81 11.73 13.31
CA LEU A 414 -6.40 12.54 12.16
C LEU A 414 -5.06 13.20 12.47
N ALA A 415 -4.00 12.85 11.74
CA ALA A 415 -2.72 13.56 11.81
C ALA A 415 -2.75 14.75 10.84
N ARG A 416 -2.29 15.91 11.33
CA ARG A 416 -2.15 17.14 10.54
C ARG A 416 -0.74 17.70 10.63
N VAL A 417 -0.23 18.13 9.48
CA VAL A 417 1.03 18.82 9.31
C VAL A 417 0.73 20.14 8.61
N ASP A 418 1.00 21.25 9.30
CA ASP A 418 0.80 22.61 8.78
C ASP A 418 2.07 23.42 9.00
N GLY A 419 2.84 23.63 7.93
CA GLY A 419 4.18 24.19 8.01
C GLY A 419 5.07 23.40 8.97
N ASP A 420 5.54 24.06 10.03
CA ASP A 420 6.40 23.47 11.05
C ASP A 420 5.66 22.81 12.21
N GLU A 421 4.33 22.81 12.20
CA GLU A 421 3.52 22.29 13.29
C GLU A 421 2.96 20.91 12.94
N THR A 422 2.84 20.07 13.98
CA THR A 422 2.25 18.75 13.88
C THR A 422 1.17 18.60 14.93
N ALA A 423 0.03 18.07 14.53
CA ALA A 423 -1.10 17.83 15.42
C ALA A 423 -1.70 16.44 15.19
N ALA A 424 -2.31 15.90 16.24
CA ALA A 424 -3.11 14.69 16.19
C ALA A 424 -4.47 14.97 16.82
N ILE A 425 -5.55 14.75 16.06
CA ILE A 425 -6.92 14.89 16.53
C ILE A 425 -7.45 13.51 16.86
N VAL A 426 -7.75 13.28 18.13
CA VAL A 426 -8.14 12.00 18.72
C VAL A 426 -9.59 12.01 19.22
N GLY A 427 -10.11 10.84 19.57
CA GLY A 427 -11.40 10.71 20.27
C GLY A 427 -11.40 11.38 21.66
N PRO A 428 -12.56 11.78 22.18
CA PRO A 428 -12.70 12.59 23.41
C PRO A 428 -12.22 11.89 24.70
N ASP A 429 -12.06 10.57 24.67
CA ASP A 429 -11.62 9.71 25.78
C ASP A 429 -10.10 9.52 25.84
N ILE A 430 -9.35 10.08 24.89
CA ILE A 430 -7.89 9.95 24.85
C ILE A 430 -7.22 11.08 25.62
N ASP A 431 -6.64 10.77 26.78
CA ASP A 431 -5.79 11.71 27.51
C ASP A 431 -4.45 11.93 26.77
N PRO A 432 -4.09 13.18 26.40
CA PRO A 432 -2.82 13.49 25.74
C PRO A 432 -1.57 13.06 26.52
N SER A 433 -1.63 13.12 27.86
CA SER A 433 -0.51 12.85 28.74
C SER A 433 -0.35 11.36 29.06
N ALA A 434 -1.41 10.57 28.84
CA ALA A 434 -1.40 9.14 29.05
C ALA A 434 -0.57 8.42 27.96
N PRO A 435 -0.06 7.20 28.24
CA PRO A 435 0.74 6.44 27.29
C PRO A 435 0.13 6.30 25.89
N ARG A 436 -1.19 6.13 25.80
CA ARG A 436 -1.90 6.02 24.50
C ARG A 436 -1.87 7.31 23.70
N GLY A 437 -2.13 8.47 24.34
CA GLY A 437 -2.04 9.78 23.69
C GLY A 437 -0.62 10.06 23.19
N ARG A 438 0.37 9.80 24.05
CA ARG A 438 1.80 9.93 23.70
C ARG A 438 2.20 9.07 22.49
N PHE A 439 1.73 7.82 22.45
CA PHE A 439 1.99 6.92 21.32
C PHE A 439 1.35 7.41 20.01
N ILE A 440 0.10 7.90 20.06
CA ILE A 440 -0.57 8.50 18.90
C ILE A 440 0.19 9.76 18.43
N GLY A 441 0.62 10.61 19.36
CA GLY A 441 1.44 11.78 19.05
C GLY A 441 2.73 11.40 18.33
N ALA A 442 3.47 10.40 18.83
CA ALA A 442 4.69 9.91 18.18
C ALA A 442 4.42 9.32 16.78
N ARG A 443 3.25 8.70 16.54
CA ARG A 443 2.87 8.26 15.19
C ARG A 443 2.56 9.43 14.25
N ALA A 444 1.89 10.48 14.72
CA ALA A 444 1.68 11.69 13.93
C ALA A 444 3.01 12.37 13.57
N LEU A 445 3.98 12.34 14.49
CA LEU A 445 5.34 12.80 14.25
C LEU A 445 6.05 11.96 13.16
N ALA A 446 5.94 10.63 13.24
CA ALA A 446 6.46 9.72 12.21
C ALA A 446 5.93 10.08 10.82
N ARG A 447 4.65 10.48 10.73
CA ARG A 447 4.00 10.86 9.48
C ARG A 447 4.64 12.09 8.85
N ARG A 448 4.90 13.13 9.63
CA ARG A 448 5.60 14.33 9.16
C ARG A 448 6.96 14.00 8.55
N ILE A 449 7.72 13.13 9.22
CA ILE A 449 9.06 12.73 8.78
C ILE A 449 9.01 11.87 7.52
N THR A 450 7.93 11.09 7.38
CA THR A 450 7.81 10.09 6.30
C THR A 450 7.20 10.65 5.04
N ASP A 451 6.24 11.54 5.15
CA ASP A 451 5.52 12.09 4.02
C ASP A 451 5.17 13.56 4.29
N PRO A 452 6.16 14.47 4.29
CA PRO A 452 5.96 15.87 4.65
C PRO A 452 5.08 16.62 3.64
N ARG A 453 4.83 16.06 2.46
CA ARG A 453 3.96 16.66 1.44
C ARG A 453 2.47 16.47 1.78
N THR A 454 2.14 15.44 2.55
CA THR A 454 0.76 15.14 2.94
C THR A 454 0.39 15.92 4.20
N ARG A 455 -0.45 16.95 4.03
CA ARG A 455 -0.87 17.84 5.12
C ARG A 455 -1.83 17.19 6.11
N SER A 456 -2.67 16.27 5.65
CA SER A 456 -3.66 15.59 6.47
C SER A 456 -3.66 14.11 6.11
N SER A 457 -3.63 13.22 7.11
CA SER A 457 -3.83 11.79 6.86
C SER A 457 -4.32 11.06 8.09
N LEU A 458 -4.92 9.90 7.89
CA LEU A 458 -5.45 9.09 8.99
C LEU A 458 -4.36 8.21 9.60
N LEU A 459 -4.32 8.19 10.93
CA LEU A 459 -3.64 7.14 11.69
C LEU A 459 -4.62 6.01 11.91
N THR A 460 -4.26 4.80 11.46
CA THR A 460 -5.18 3.65 11.53
C THR A 460 -4.61 2.50 12.34
N ARG A 461 -5.51 1.62 12.77
CA ARG A 461 -5.17 0.33 13.40
C ARG A 461 -4.73 -0.73 12.39
N GLY A 462 -4.68 -0.40 11.10
CA GLY A 462 -4.34 -1.32 10.01
C GLY A 462 -2.94 -1.92 10.15
N ALA A 463 -2.64 -2.95 9.36
CA ALA A 463 -1.34 -3.63 9.37
C ALA A 463 -0.53 -3.35 8.09
N ARG A 464 -0.79 -2.23 7.41
CA ARG A 464 -0.11 -1.84 6.18
C ARG A 464 1.29 -1.31 6.47
N TYR A 465 2.10 -1.10 5.42
CA TYR A 465 3.51 -0.75 5.62
C TYR A 465 3.65 0.52 6.44
N THR A 466 2.90 1.56 6.06
CA THR A 466 2.94 2.85 6.74
C THR A 466 2.49 2.74 8.20
N ASP A 467 1.42 2.01 8.51
CA ASP A 467 0.99 1.79 9.91
C ASP A 467 2.05 1.02 10.72
N LYS A 468 2.71 0.03 10.11
CA LYS A 468 3.81 -0.74 10.75
C LYS A 468 5.03 0.14 11.00
N LEU A 469 5.42 0.96 10.02
CA LEU A 469 6.52 1.91 10.13
C LEU A 469 6.24 2.92 11.23
N GLU A 470 5.07 3.55 11.23
CA GLU A 470 4.68 4.53 12.26
C GLU A 470 4.69 3.94 13.67
N ARG A 471 4.16 2.72 13.84
CA ARG A 471 4.15 2.06 15.16
C ARG A 471 5.56 1.70 15.63
N ALA A 472 6.39 1.19 14.72
CA ALA A 472 7.79 0.90 15.01
C ALA A 472 8.56 2.18 15.37
N PHE A 473 8.37 3.25 14.60
CA PHE A 473 8.90 4.57 14.91
C PHE A 473 8.43 5.03 16.29
N ALA A 474 7.13 4.98 16.58
CA ALA A 474 6.59 5.47 17.85
C ALA A 474 7.13 4.66 19.04
N ALA A 475 7.25 3.34 18.91
CA ALA A 475 7.84 2.49 19.94
C ALA A 475 9.31 2.83 20.19
N GLU A 476 10.13 2.93 19.14
CA GLU A 476 11.56 3.24 19.27
C GLU A 476 11.81 4.66 19.72
N PHE A 477 11.04 5.61 19.19
CA PHE A 477 11.18 7.01 19.53
C PHE A 477 10.82 7.26 21.00
N LEU A 478 9.80 6.59 21.55
CA LEU A 478 9.39 6.80 22.94
C LEU A 478 10.18 5.97 23.94
N ALA A 479 10.53 4.73 23.60
CA ALA A 479 11.27 3.80 24.45
C ALA A 479 12.30 3.05 23.60
N PRO A 480 13.49 3.65 23.36
CA PRO A 480 14.51 3.08 22.49
C PRO A 480 15.00 1.73 23.02
N ALA A 481 15.18 0.74 22.14
CA ALA A 481 15.64 -0.59 22.55
C ALA A 481 17.02 -0.55 23.23
N ALA A 482 17.89 0.36 22.79
CA ALA A 482 19.20 0.57 23.41
C ALA A 482 19.08 1.08 24.86
N GLY A 483 18.27 2.11 25.10
CA GLY A 483 18.04 2.65 26.45
C GLY A 483 17.26 1.68 27.35
N LEU A 484 16.33 0.92 26.78
CA LEU A 484 15.63 -0.12 27.52
C LEU A 484 16.58 -1.22 28.00
N ARG A 485 17.54 -1.64 27.17
CA ARG A 485 18.56 -2.62 27.57
C ARG A 485 19.38 -2.13 28.76
N GLU A 486 19.72 -0.84 28.80
CA GLU A 486 20.44 -0.22 29.92
C GLU A 486 19.59 -0.18 31.20
N LEU A 487 18.31 0.18 31.09
CA LEU A 487 17.41 0.23 32.25
C LEU A 487 17.05 -1.14 32.83
N LEU A 488 16.96 -2.17 31.98
CA LEU A 488 16.67 -3.52 32.44
C LEU A 488 17.91 -4.18 33.07
N ASP A 489 19.12 -3.85 32.61
CA ASP A 489 20.39 -4.41 33.12
C ASP A 489 20.37 -5.95 33.25
N GLY A 490 19.74 -6.62 32.29
CA GLY A 490 19.57 -8.09 32.27
C GLY A 490 18.40 -8.63 33.11
N ASP A 491 17.69 -7.80 33.89
CA ASP A 491 16.46 -8.15 34.60
C ASP A 491 15.22 -7.91 33.72
N PHE A 492 14.72 -8.98 33.10
CA PHE A 492 13.52 -8.98 32.27
C PHE A 492 12.23 -9.34 33.03
N SER A 493 12.24 -9.30 34.36
CA SER A 493 11.03 -9.56 35.17
C SER A 493 9.91 -8.56 34.88
N GLU A 494 8.66 -8.97 35.12
CA GLU A 494 7.48 -8.10 34.96
C GLU A 494 7.61 -6.81 35.79
N GLU A 495 8.22 -6.88 36.98
CA GLU A 495 8.46 -5.71 37.82
C GLU A 495 9.44 -4.73 37.16
N SER A 496 10.53 -5.25 36.58
CA SER A 496 11.51 -4.45 35.85
C SER A 496 10.92 -3.80 34.60
N GLN A 497 10.13 -4.56 33.83
CA GLN A 497 9.43 -4.03 32.67
C GLN A 497 8.45 -2.91 33.06
N ALA A 498 7.70 -3.07 34.15
CA ALA A 498 6.80 -2.03 34.66
C ALA A 498 7.55 -0.79 35.16
N ARG A 499 8.75 -0.94 35.76
CA ARG A 499 9.62 0.18 36.11
C ARG A 499 10.09 0.92 34.85
N ALA A 500 10.52 0.21 33.82
CA ALA A 500 10.95 0.80 32.56
C ALA A 500 9.79 1.52 31.83
N ALA A 501 8.58 0.94 31.82
CA ALA A 501 7.39 1.57 31.25
C ALA A 501 7.08 2.91 31.93
N ARG A 502 7.17 2.97 33.27
CA ARG A 502 7.02 4.22 34.02
C ARG A 502 8.12 5.23 33.71
N ALA A 503 9.38 4.78 33.59
CA ALA A 503 10.51 5.65 33.27
C ALA A 503 10.35 6.33 31.90
N PHE A 504 9.96 5.57 30.86
CA PHE A 504 9.69 6.12 29.53
C PHE A 504 8.31 6.77 29.36
N ARG A 505 7.43 6.62 30.35
CA ARG A 505 6.02 7.08 30.32
C ARG A 505 5.26 6.46 29.12
N VAL A 506 5.44 5.16 28.93
CA VAL A 506 4.75 4.33 27.92
C VAL A 506 3.97 3.21 28.59
N SER A 507 3.20 2.42 27.83
CA SER A 507 2.51 1.26 28.37
C SER A 507 3.46 0.05 28.45
N ASP A 508 3.15 -0.89 29.34
CA ASP A 508 3.89 -2.16 29.48
C ASP A 508 3.93 -2.93 28.14
N LEU A 509 2.87 -2.81 27.32
CA LEU A 509 2.80 -3.42 25.99
C LEU A 509 3.91 -2.92 25.04
N VAL A 510 4.27 -1.63 25.09
CA VAL A 510 5.35 -1.09 24.25
C VAL A 510 6.69 -1.69 24.68
N ILE A 511 6.92 -1.82 26.00
CA ILE A 511 8.13 -2.43 26.55
C ILE A 511 8.22 -3.90 26.15
N GLY A 512 7.14 -4.67 26.31
CA GLY A 512 7.07 -6.07 25.91
C GLY A 512 7.39 -6.25 24.41
N HIS A 513 6.75 -5.46 23.54
CA HIS A 513 7.04 -5.49 22.11
C HIS A 513 8.49 -5.10 21.77
N GLN A 514 9.09 -4.16 22.50
CA GLN A 514 10.50 -3.80 22.30
C GLN A 514 11.43 -4.97 22.66
N ILE A 515 11.14 -5.66 23.76
CA ILE A 515 11.89 -6.85 24.17
C ILE A 515 11.76 -7.94 23.09
N ASP A 516 10.53 -8.31 22.73
CA ASP A 516 10.26 -9.41 21.80
C ASP A 516 10.89 -9.18 20.41
N ASN A 517 10.85 -7.93 19.93
CA ASN A 517 11.27 -7.62 18.56
C ASN A 517 12.75 -7.26 18.43
N GLN A 518 13.41 -6.79 19.50
CA GLN A 518 14.76 -6.22 19.41
C GLN A 518 15.77 -6.71 20.47
N LEU A 519 15.32 -7.24 21.61
CA LEU A 519 16.21 -7.69 22.68
C LEU A 519 16.25 -9.22 22.83
N ALA A 520 15.16 -9.90 22.52
CA ALA A 520 15.04 -11.37 22.55
C ALA A 520 15.40 -12.04 21.20
N ALA A 521 15.72 -11.25 20.18
CA ALA A 521 16.00 -11.70 18.82
C ALA A 521 17.47 -12.02 18.55
#